data_AF-A0AAX7TSF4-F1
#
_entry.id   AF-A0AAX7TSF4-F1
#
_cell.length_a   1.000
_cell.length_b   1.000
_cell.length_c   1.000
_cell.angle_alpha   90.00
_cell.angle_beta   90.00
_cell.angle_gamma   90.00
#
_symmetry.space_group_name_H-M   'P 1'
#
loop_
_entity.id
_entity.type
_entity.pdbx_description
1 polymer ?
#
loop_
_entity_poly.entity_id
_entity_poly.type
_entity_poly.pdbx_seq_one_letter_code
_entity_poly.pdbx_strand_id
1 'polypeptide(L)'
;MAQTYCRQRYKDLATIDNMVQMNQLRNIVSSTGNDAEIWIGLYAKIAWMWSDRTTGRGAEYRNWENNTNEPDFYGARETCVSIGEDGGWQDEIWIQEYPFICNNGTQLEPEFVLVDEAMDWGSAQACCSQNFTSLVTVKNDIENQMVQSLVPSGDRAWIGLSRPNWFFWSDQSRFNFGYFDNVANPIDSMKVMCGVLALKSSGKFRFLSCETSLPFVCYNFPPPGEFPYLQWKRLHYIGETHV
;
A
#
# COMPACT_ATOMS: atom_id res chain seq x y z
N MET A 1 -19.01 -0.41 -7.40
CA MET A 1 -20.07 -0.05 -8.38
C MET A 1 -19.50 0.40 -9.72
N ALA A 2 -18.52 1.33 -9.73
CA ALA A 2 -17.88 1.83 -10.95
C ALA A 2 -17.36 0.74 -11.91
N GLN A 3 -16.66 -0.27 -11.40
CA GLN A 3 -16.16 -1.39 -12.22
C GLN A 3 -17.29 -2.15 -12.93
N THR A 4 -18.37 -2.47 -12.21
CA THR A 4 -19.54 -3.15 -12.77
C THR A 4 -20.17 -2.32 -13.87
N TYR A 5 -20.34 -1.01 -13.65
CA TYR A 5 -20.86 -0.09 -14.67
C TYR A 5 -19.98 -0.11 -15.92
N CYS A 6 -18.66 0.01 -15.76
CA CYS A 6 -17.74 -0.02 -16.90
C CYS A 6 -17.83 -1.35 -17.64
N ARG A 7 -17.85 -2.50 -16.97
CA ARG A 7 -17.92 -3.82 -17.64
C ARG A 7 -19.24 -4.09 -18.36
N GLN A 8 -20.32 -3.40 -18.01
CA GLN A 8 -21.61 -3.52 -18.69
C GLN A 8 -21.67 -2.71 -20.00
N ARG A 9 -20.90 -1.63 -20.13
CA ARG A 9 -21.01 -0.63 -21.22
C ARG A 9 -19.72 -0.40 -22.00
N TYR A 10 -18.59 -0.80 -21.42
CA TYR A 10 -17.22 -0.59 -21.86
C TYR A 10 -16.39 -1.85 -21.53
N LYS A 11 -15.07 -1.79 -21.68
CA LYS A 11 -14.19 -2.92 -21.37
C LYS A 11 -13.96 -3.07 -19.86
N ASP A 12 -13.46 -2.03 -19.20
CA ASP A 12 -13.23 -1.96 -17.74
C ASP A 12 -13.00 -0.48 -17.33
N LEU A 13 -12.69 -0.23 -16.06
CA LEU A 13 -12.13 1.03 -15.57
C LEU A 13 -10.77 1.32 -16.23
N ALA A 14 -10.42 2.60 -16.37
CA ALA A 14 -9.20 3.05 -17.02
C ALA A 14 -7.94 2.46 -16.39
N THR A 15 -7.09 1.88 -17.24
CA THR A 15 -5.77 1.34 -16.86
C THR A 15 -4.69 2.09 -17.62
N ILE A 16 -3.60 2.44 -16.92
CA ILE A 16 -2.63 3.44 -17.40
C ILE A 16 -1.24 2.81 -17.40
N ASP A 17 -0.67 2.66 -18.58
CA ASP A 17 0.58 1.92 -18.76
C ASP A 17 1.80 2.83 -19.01
N ASN A 18 1.57 4.13 -19.23
CA ASN A 18 2.62 5.10 -19.53
C ASN A 18 2.14 6.55 -19.44
N MET A 19 3.09 7.48 -19.56
CA MET A 19 2.83 8.92 -19.53
C MET A 19 1.95 9.45 -20.67
N VAL A 20 1.90 8.77 -21.83
CA VAL A 20 1.05 9.20 -22.95
C VAL A 20 -0.42 8.98 -22.59
N GLN A 21 -0.77 7.79 -22.10
CA GLN A 21 -2.11 7.50 -21.58
C GLN A 21 -2.45 8.35 -20.35
N MET A 22 -1.46 8.60 -19.48
CA MET A 22 -1.63 9.48 -18.33
C MET A 22 -2.03 10.90 -18.74
N ASN A 23 -1.35 11.48 -19.73
CA ASN A 23 -1.66 12.81 -20.24
C ASN A 23 -3.01 12.86 -20.96
N GLN A 24 -3.39 11.81 -21.69
CA GLN A 24 -4.74 11.70 -22.27
C GLN A 24 -5.82 11.75 -21.19
N LEU A 25 -5.66 10.95 -20.13
CA LEU A 25 -6.60 10.91 -19.02
C LEU A 25 -6.71 12.29 -18.35
N ARG A 26 -5.58 12.95 -18.07
CA ARG A 26 -5.57 14.31 -17.52
C ARG A 26 -6.31 15.31 -18.40
N ASN A 27 -6.10 15.28 -19.71
CA ASN A 27 -6.74 16.19 -20.65
C ASN A 27 -8.26 15.97 -20.71
N ILE A 28 -8.70 14.71 -20.77
CA ILE A 28 -10.12 14.34 -20.81
C ILE A 28 -10.83 14.78 -19.55
N VAL A 29 -10.22 14.62 -18.38
CA VAL A 29 -10.89 15.05 -17.16
C VAL A 29 -10.86 16.57 -17.05
N SER A 30 -9.72 17.22 -17.33
CA SER A 30 -9.61 18.68 -17.22
C SER A 30 -10.65 19.40 -18.07
N SER A 31 -11.04 18.83 -19.22
CA SER A 31 -12.08 19.40 -20.08
C SER A 31 -13.51 19.25 -19.54
N THR A 32 -13.74 18.40 -18.54
CA THR A 32 -15.05 18.28 -17.88
C THR A 32 -15.32 19.41 -16.89
N GLY A 33 -14.29 20.19 -16.52
CA GLY A 33 -14.39 21.22 -15.48
C GLY A 33 -14.61 20.66 -14.08
N ASN A 34 -14.46 19.34 -13.89
CA ASN A 34 -14.54 18.71 -12.58
C ASN A 34 -13.20 18.79 -11.83
N ASP A 35 -13.31 19.11 -10.55
CA ASP A 35 -12.22 19.25 -9.60
C ASP A 35 -12.03 18.02 -8.70
N ALA A 36 -12.93 17.05 -8.81
CA ALA A 36 -12.94 15.84 -8.00
C ALA A 36 -11.85 14.84 -8.39
N GLU A 37 -11.53 13.98 -7.44
CA GLU A 37 -10.73 12.79 -7.67
C GLU A 37 -11.52 11.74 -8.42
N ILE A 38 -10.82 10.96 -9.23
CA ILE A 38 -11.47 10.06 -10.18
C ILE A 38 -10.99 8.65 -10.01
N TRP A 39 -11.92 7.72 -9.88
CA TRP A 39 -11.63 6.30 -9.88
C TRP A 39 -11.05 5.86 -11.23
N ILE A 40 -9.94 5.14 -11.12
CA ILE A 40 -9.32 4.38 -12.20
C ILE A 40 -9.35 2.89 -11.84
N GLY A 41 -8.87 2.03 -12.74
CA GLY A 41 -8.87 0.59 -12.52
C GLY A 41 -7.83 0.08 -11.52
N LEU A 42 -7.09 0.99 -10.86
CA LEU A 42 -6.03 0.62 -9.92
C LEU A 42 -6.66 0.16 -8.60
N TYR A 43 -6.14 -0.92 -8.03
CA TYR A 43 -6.45 -1.29 -6.65
C TYR A 43 -5.27 -2.00 -5.99
N ALA A 44 -5.20 -1.90 -4.66
CA ALA A 44 -4.19 -2.54 -3.83
C ALA A 44 -4.85 -3.59 -2.93
N LYS A 45 -4.26 -4.77 -2.82
CA LYS A 45 -4.63 -5.73 -1.75
C LYS A 45 -3.74 -5.52 -0.54
N ILE A 46 -4.35 -5.45 0.63
CA ILE A 46 -3.65 -5.29 1.90
C ILE A 46 -3.60 -6.65 2.59
N ALA A 47 -2.38 -7.13 2.83
CA ALA A 47 -2.13 -8.34 3.57
C ALA A 47 -0.81 -8.21 4.31
N TRP A 48 -0.90 -7.87 5.59
CA TRP A 48 0.23 -7.93 6.50
C TRP A 48 0.64 -9.39 6.72
N MET A 49 1.92 -9.61 6.98
CA MET A 49 2.51 -10.93 7.19
C MET A 49 3.66 -10.80 8.18
N TRP A 50 3.73 -11.73 9.12
CA TRP A 50 4.89 -11.86 9.98
C TRP A 50 6.02 -12.61 9.27
N SER A 51 7.25 -12.21 9.54
CA SER A 51 8.47 -12.77 8.96
C SER A 51 8.73 -14.23 9.33
N ASP A 52 8.19 -14.70 10.45
CA ASP A 52 8.34 -16.08 10.94
C ASP A 52 7.58 -17.12 10.09
N ARG A 53 6.70 -16.69 9.16
CA ARG A 53 5.86 -17.53 8.29
C ARG A 53 4.94 -18.53 9.00
N THR A 54 4.90 -18.52 10.34
CA THR A 54 4.13 -19.47 11.16
C THR A 54 2.93 -18.81 11.82
N THR A 55 3.01 -17.51 12.08
CA THR A 55 2.00 -16.77 12.85
C THR A 55 1.00 -16.07 11.91
N GLY A 56 -0.04 -16.77 11.44
CA GLY A 56 -1.19 -16.18 10.73
C GLY A 56 -0.87 -15.21 9.57
N ARG A 57 -1.85 -14.40 9.13
CA ARG A 57 -1.61 -13.22 8.24
C ARG A 57 -1.23 -11.97 9.04
N GLY A 58 -0.58 -12.19 10.18
CA GLY A 58 -0.44 -11.23 11.26
C GLY A 58 -1.72 -10.57 11.80
N ALA A 59 -2.90 -10.72 11.22
CA ALA A 59 -4.03 -9.79 11.38
C ALA A 59 -4.75 -9.75 12.74
N GLU A 60 -4.25 -10.44 13.77
CA GLU A 60 -4.98 -10.61 15.03
C GLU A 60 -4.64 -9.53 16.06
N TYR A 61 -3.36 -9.19 16.20
CA TYR A 61 -2.89 -8.15 17.11
C TYR A 61 -2.15 -7.04 16.35
N ARG A 62 -2.46 -5.79 16.67
CA ARG A 62 -1.85 -4.59 16.09
C ARG A 62 -1.76 -3.51 17.16
N ASN A 63 -0.63 -2.82 17.20
CA ASN A 63 -0.45 -1.64 18.05
C ASN A 63 0.01 -0.44 17.22
N TRP A 64 -0.71 -0.15 16.13
CA TRP A 64 -0.42 1.01 15.28
C TRP A 64 -0.44 2.32 16.08
N GLU A 65 0.49 3.21 15.75
CA GLU A 65 0.59 4.52 16.39
C GLU A 65 -0.61 5.40 16.02
N ASN A 66 -1.38 5.79 17.03
CA ASN A 66 -2.61 6.55 16.83
C ASN A 66 -2.33 8.04 16.59
N ASN A 67 -1.27 8.60 17.17
CA ASN A 67 -1.00 10.05 17.07
C ASN A 67 -0.62 10.48 15.64
N THR A 68 -0.04 9.57 14.85
CA THR A 68 0.30 9.81 13.43
C THR A 68 -0.68 9.16 12.45
N ASN A 69 -1.70 8.43 12.93
CA ASN A 69 -2.70 7.71 12.14
C ASN A 69 -2.13 6.55 11.30
N GLU A 70 -1.30 5.72 11.91
CA GLU A 70 -0.69 4.55 11.26
C GLU A 70 -1.69 3.40 11.01
N PRO A 71 -1.44 2.54 10.01
CA PRO A 71 -0.45 2.71 8.96
C PRO A 71 -0.97 3.67 7.89
N ASP A 72 -0.18 4.71 7.60
CA ASP A 72 -0.56 5.78 6.69
C ASP A 72 -0.15 5.50 5.24
N PHE A 73 0.71 4.50 4.99
CA PHE A 73 1.18 4.07 3.68
C PHE A 73 1.64 5.22 2.78
N TYR A 74 2.50 6.07 3.33
CA TYR A 74 2.96 7.28 2.68
C TYR A 74 3.60 7.00 1.32
N GLY A 75 3.16 7.76 0.32
CA GLY A 75 3.65 7.64 -1.05
C GLY A 75 3.39 6.29 -1.73
N ALA A 76 2.57 5.44 -1.10
CA ALA A 76 2.35 4.04 -1.47
C ALA A 76 3.64 3.19 -1.49
N ARG A 77 4.54 3.43 -0.54
CA ARG A 77 5.89 2.80 -0.48
C ARG A 77 6.22 2.13 0.83
N GLU A 78 5.45 2.40 1.88
CA GLU A 78 5.71 1.90 3.22
C GLU A 78 5.13 0.49 3.39
N THR A 79 6.03 -0.45 3.65
CA THR A 79 5.72 -1.89 3.54
C THR A 79 6.31 -2.71 4.67
N CYS A 80 7.14 -2.09 5.49
CA CYS A 80 7.84 -2.69 6.62
C CYS A 80 7.42 -1.94 7.88
N VAL A 81 7.55 -2.54 9.05
CA VAL A 81 7.01 -1.95 10.26
C VAL A 81 8.09 -1.81 11.31
N SER A 82 8.17 -0.62 11.89
CA SER A 82 8.99 -0.33 13.05
C SER A 82 8.11 -0.22 14.30
N ILE A 83 8.72 -0.40 15.48
CA ILE A 83 8.14 -0.08 16.78
C ILE A 83 8.94 1.06 17.40
N GLY A 84 8.25 2.07 17.94
CA GLY A 84 8.85 3.20 18.66
C GLY A 84 9.01 2.97 20.16
N GLU A 85 9.67 3.89 20.85
CA GLU A 85 9.83 3.87 22.31
C GLU A 85 8.51 3.87 23.11
N ASP A 86 7.43 4.40 22.51
CA ASP A 86 6.07 4.40 23.05
C ASP A 86 5.35 3.06 22.85
N GLY A 87 5.98 2.13 22.12
CA GLY A 87 5.43 0.83 21.76
C GLY A 87 4.52 0.87 20.53
N GLY A 88 4.27 2.06 19.96
CA GLY A 88 3.46 2.26 18.78
C GLY A 88 4.16 1.80 17.50
N TRP A 89 3.40 1.25 16.56
CA TRP A 89 3.91 0.73 15.30
C TRP A 89 3.71 1.73 14.18
N GLN A 90 4.69 1.86 13.29
CA GLN A 90 4.60 2.70 12.09
C GLN A 90 4.95 1.89 10.86
N ASP A 91 4.25 2.11 9.75
CA ASP A 91 4.73 1.58 8.49
C ASP A 91 5.78 2.51 7.89
N GLU A 92 6.80 1.88 7.30
CA GLU A 92 8.04 2.53 6.95
C GLU A 92 8.51 2.04 5.59
N ILE A 93 9.32 2.87 4.94
CA ILE A 93 9.93 2.51 3.68
C ILE A 93 10.99 1.45 3.97
N TRP A 94 10.93 0.34 3.24
CA TRP A 94 11.78 -0.84 3.45
C TRP A 94 13.30 -0.58 3.40
N ILE A 95 13.74 0.54 2.79
CA ILE A 95 15.16 0.95 2.70
C ILE A 95 15.65 1.75 3.90
N GLN A 96 14.76 2.16 4.82
CA GLN A 96 15.21 2.88 6.02
C GLN A 96 16.11 1.98 6.85
N GLU A 97 17.10 2.58 7.51
CA GLU A 97 18.04 1.85 8.34
C GLU A 97 17.67 2.09 9.81
N TYR A 98 17.21 1.03 10.47
CA TYR A 98 16.90 1.03 11.90
C TYR A 98 17.62 -0.13 12.58
N PRO A 99 17.94 -0.02 13.88
CA PRO A 99 18.22 -1.21 14.68
C PRO A 99 17.01 -2.15 14.65
N PHE A 100 17.17 -3.40 15.08
CA PHE A 100 16.13 -4.40 14.85
C PHE A 100 16.08 -5.44 15.95
N ILE A 101 14.88 -5.99 16.16
CA ILE A 101 14.64 -6.94 17.25
C ILE A 101 14.41 -8.33 16.67
N CYS A 102 15.19 -9.31 17.13
CA CYS A 102 15.10 -10.69 16.69
C CYS A 102 14.42 -11.57 17.76
N ASN A 103 13.69 -12.59 17.30
CA ASN A 103 13.25 -13.72 18.11
C ASN A 103 14.44 -14.64 18.44
N ASN A 104 14.79 -14.75 19.72
CA ASN A 104 15.82 -15.67 20.24
C ASN A 104 15.23 -16.86 21.03
N GLY A 105 13.99 -16.75 21.49
CA GLY A 105 13.32 -17.78 22.30
C GLY A 105 12.41 -18.73 21.50
N THR A 106 11.57 -19.46 22.22
CA THR A 106 10.54 -20.34 21.63
C THR A 106 9.15 -19.70 21.73
N GLN A 107 8.14 -20.33 21.13
CA GLN A 107 6.76 -19.85 21.27
C GLN A 107 6.21 -19.95 22.71
N LEU A 108 6.72 -20.88 23.53
CA LEU A 108 6.29 -21.07 24.92
C LEU A 108 7.08 -20.20 25.90
N GLU A 109 8.33 -19.90 25.54
CA GLU A 109 9.26 -19.10 26.33
C GLU A 109 9.88 -18.05 25.39
N PRO A 110 9.15 -16.95 25.12
CA PRO A 110 9.62 -15.92 24.21
C PRO A 110 10.82 -15.19 24.80
N GLU A 111 11.81 -14.96 23.95
CA GLU A 111 13.00 -14.16 24.25
C GLU A 111 13.29 -13.30 23.03
N PHE A 112 13.56 -12.03 23.26
CA PHE A 112 13.79 -11.03 22.22
C PHE A 112 15.14 -10.37 22.44
N VAL A 113 15.87 -10.11 21.36
CA VAL A 113 17.20 -9.50 21.39
C VAL A 113 17.20 -8.31 20.45
N LEU A 114 17.61 -7.14 20.96
CA LEU A 114 17.92 -5.98 20.12
C LEU A 114 19.31 -6.17 19.49
N VAL A 115 19.38 -5.97 18.19
CA VAL A 115 20.63 -5.79 17.45
C VAL A 115 20.78 -4.30 17.14
N ASP A 116 21.72 -3.66 17.82
CA ASP A 116 22.02 -2.22 17.74
C ASP A 116 22.89 -1.88 16.53
N GLU A 117 22.47 -2.36 15.36
CA GLU A 117 23.07 -2.04 14.05
C GLU A 117 21.96 -1.60 13.10
N ALA A 118 22.10 -0.43 12.51
CA ALA A 118 21.11 0.09 11.57
C ALA A 118 21.19 -0.65 10.22
N MET A 119 20.11 -1.30 9.82
CA MET A 119 20.01 -2.04 8.55
C MET A 119 18.65 -1.82 7.89
N ASP A 120 18.59 -1.98 6.57
CA ASP A 120 17.31 -2.09 5.86
C ASP A 120 16.53 -3.33 6.33
N TRP A 121 15.19 -3.31 6.19
CA TRP A 121 14.35 -4.37 6.75
C TRP A 121 14.70 -5.77 6.20
N GLY A 122 15.10 -5.86 4.93
CA GLY A 122 15.49 -7.11 4.30
C GLY A 122 16.79 -7.66 4.87
N SER A 123 17.79 -6.79 5.05
CA SER A 123 19.07 -7.12 5.68
C SER A 123 18.91 -7.48 7.15
N ALA A 124 18.08 -6.75 7.91
CA ALA A 124 17.73 -7.05 9.29
C ALA A 124 17.08 -8.44 9.42
N GLN A 125 16.10 -8.76 8.54
CA GLN A 125 15.48 -10.08 8.49
C GLN A 125 16.50 -11.18 8.18
N ALA A 126 17.43 -10.94 7.25
CA ALA A 126 18.48 -11.91 6.93
C ALA A 126 19.42 -12.13 8.12
N CYS A 127 19.79 -11.06 8.84
CA CYS A 127 20.62 -11.14 10.04
C CYS A 127 19.93 -11.97 11.13
N CYS A 128 18.65 -11.68 11.43
CA CYS A 128 17.90 -12.45 12.41
C CYS A 128 17.74 -13.92 12.00
N SER A 129 17.53 -14.22 10.73
CA SER A 129 17.41 -15.62 10.27
C SER A 129 18.75 -16.39 10.29
N GLN A 130 19.89 -15.70 10.28
CA GLN A 130 21.21 -16.34 10.33
C GLN A 130 21.72 -16.54 11.76
N ASN A 131 21.48 -15.56 12.64
CA ASN A 131 22.04 -15.53 13.99
C ASN A 131 21.01 -15.90 15.07
N PHE A 132 19.72 -15.85 14.74
CA PHE A 132 18.59 -16.07 15.63
C PHE A 132 17.50 -16.87 14.89
N THR A 133 16.21 -16.63 15.15
CA THR A 133 15.10 -17.26 14.41
C THR A 133 14.59 -16.39 13.26
N SER A 134 14.15 -15.17 13.57
CA SER A 134 13.53 -14.21 12.62
C SER A 134 13.42 -12.84 13.28
N LEU A 135 13.09 -11.79 12.53
CA LEU A 135 12.61 -10.55 13.16
C LEU A 135 11.42 -10.85 14.07
N VAL A 136 11.31 -10.08 15.16
CA VAL A 136 10.35 -10.33 16.22
C VAL A 136 8.91 -10.34 15.71
N THR A 137 8.11 -11.26 16.23
CA THR A 137 6.67 -11.31 16.01
C THR A 137 5.98 -10.97 17.30
N VAL A 138 4.95 -10.11 17.22
CA VAL A 138 4.27 -9.57 18.40
C VAL A 138 2.82 -10.01 18.36
N LYS A 139 2.40 -10.79 19.35
CA LYS A 139 1.09 -11.48 19.35
C LYS A 139 0.07 -10.87 20.31
N ASN A 140 0.52 -10.06 21.26
CA ASN A 140 -0.32 -9.47 22.30
C ASN A 140 0.38 -8.29 22.97
N ASP A 141 -0.34 -7.60 23.85
CA ASP A 141 0.16 -6.44 24.60
C ASP A 141 1.39 -6.75 25.46
N ILE A 142 1.48 -7.95 26.02
CA ILE A 142 2.59 -8.35 26.89
C ILE A 142 3.88 -8.46 26.07
N GLU A 143 3.83 -9.15 24.93
CA GLU A 143 4.96 -9.22 24.00
C GLU A 143 5.31 -7.82 23.48
N ASN A 144 4.31 -6.97 23.21
CA ASN A 144 4.56 -5.61 22.75
C ASN A 144 5.33 -4.79 23.80
N GLN A 145 4.98 -4.90 25.08
CA GLN A 145 5.69 -4.24 26.18
C GLN A 145 7.11 -4.79 26.35
N MET A 146 7.32 -6.10 26.19
CA MET A 146 8.66 -6.70 26.22
C MET A 146 9.53 -6.14 25.09
N VAL A 147 9.02 -6.11 23.86
CA VAL A 147 9.73 -5.58 22.69
C VAL A 147 9.98 -4.07 22.84
N GLN A 148 8.97 -3.30 23.27
CA GLN A 148 9.09 -1.88 23.55
C GLN A 148 10.22 -1.59 24.55
N SER A 149 10.34 -2.39 25.62
CA SER A 149 11.36 -2.17 26.66
C SER A 149 12.80 -2.31 26.17
N LEU A 150 12.99 -2.92 24.99
CA LEU A 150 14.29 -3.03 24.33
C LEU A 150 14.62 -1.81 23.46
N VAL A 151 13.63 -1.03 23.03
CA VAL A 151 13.84 0.10 22.12
C VAL A 151 14.50 1.26 22.88
N PRO A 152 15.66 1.78 22.40
CA PRO A 152 16.28 2.96 23.01
C PRO A 152 15.37 4.19 22.96
N SER A 153 15.50 5.07 23.95
CA SER A 153 14.68 6.29 23.98
C SER A 153 14.98 7.20 22.79
N GLY A 154 13.93 7.70 22.16
CA GLY A 154 13.96 8.52 20.95
C GLY A 154 14.24 7.75 19.66
N ASP A 155 14.31 6.42 19.70
CA ASP A 155 14.64 5.57 18.55
C ASP A 155 13.47 4.67 18.12
N ARG A 156 13.68 3.93 17.02
CA ARG A 156 12.77 2.93 16.47
C ARG A 156 13.53 1.65 16.17
N ALA A 157 12.84 0.52 16.22
CA ALA A 157 13.44 -0.75 15.81
C ALA A 157 12.54 -1.50 14.82
N TRP A 158 13.15 -2.19 13.85
CA TRP A 158 12.41 -3.07 12.95
C TRP A 158 11.78 -4.24 13.71
N ILE A 159 10.51 -4.52 13.39
CA ILE A 159 9.83 -5.75 13.75
C ILE A 159 9.52 -6.59 12.50
N GLY A 160 9.12 -7.84 12.70
CA GLY A 160 8.91 -8.80 11.62
C GLY A 160 7.65 -8.59 10.79
N LEU A 161 6.87 -7.53 11.05
CA LEU A 161 5.65 -7.26 10.29
C LEU A 161 5.99 -6.55 8.97
N SER A 162 5.49 -7.09 7.87
CA SER A 162 5.64 -6.48 6.55
C SER A 162 4.44 -6.79 5.66
N ARG A 163 4.35 -6.11 4.52
CA ARG A 163 3.37 -6.40 3.48
C ARG A 163 3.98 -6.25 2.08
N PRO A 164 3.63 -7.09 1.12
CA PRO A 164 4.02 -6.89 -0.26
C PRO A 164 3.19 -5.77 -0.93
N ASN A 165 3.79 -5.10 -1.91
CA ASN A 165 3.09 -4.15 -2.78
C ASN A 165 2.29 -4.90 -3.85
N TRP A 166 1.08 -5.30 -3.49
CA TRP A 166 0.13 -5.97 -4.38
C TRP A 166 -0.81 -4.99 -5.07
N PHE A 167 -0.26 -4.29 -6.08
CA PHE A 167 -1.02 -3.40 -6.96
C PHE A 167 -1.47 -4.12 -8.21
N PHE A 168 -2.71 -3.86 -8.61
CA PHE A 168 -3.33 -4.51 -9.75
C PHE A 168 -4.18 -3.54 -10.55
N TRP A 169 -4.27 -3.84 -11.84
CA TRP A 169 -5.31 -3.27 -12.69
C TRP A 169 -6.55 -4.18 -12.70
N SER A 170 -7.73 -3.57 -12.69
CA SER A 170 -9.03 -4.22 -12.66
C SER A 170 -9.29 -5.09 -13.88
N ASP A 171 -8.71 -4.73 -15.03
CA ASP A 171 -8.77 -5.47 -16.29
C ASP A 171 -7.79 -6.65 -16.39
N GLN A 172 -7.04 -6.93 -15.31
CA GLN A 172 -6.03 -7.99 -15.20
C GLN A 172 -4.75 -7.76 -16.03
N SER A 173 -4.57 -6.57 -16.60
CA SER A 173 -3.30 -6.18 -17.19
C SER A 173 -2.20 -6.05 -16.11
N ARG A 174 -0.94 -6.09 -16.54
CA ARG A 174 0.20 -5.99 -15.63
C ARG A 174 0.35 -4.57 -15.12
N PHE A 175 0.54 -4.41 -13.81
CA PHE A 175 0.87 -3.13 -13.22
C PHE A 175 2.38 -2.87 -13.33
N ASN A 176 2.79 -2.00 -14.26
CA ASN A 176 4.20 -1.65 -14.50
C ASN A 176 4.49 -0.14 -14.39
N PHE A 177 3.46 0.67 -14.14
CA PHE A 177 3.57 2.13 -14.14
C PHE A 177 3.02 2.69 -12.82
N GLY A 178 3.89 2.80 -11.81
CA GLY A 178 3.56 3.35 -10.50
C GLY A 178 3.86 4.85 -10.43
N TYR A 179 2.89 5.68 -10.82
CA TYR A 179 3.02 7.14 -10.81
C TYR A 179 2.28 7.74 -9.59
N PHE A 180 2.71 7.35 -8.39
CA PHE A 180 2.07 7.70 -7.12
C PHE A 180 2.44 9.10 -6.62
N ASP A 181 1.47 9.75 -5.98
CA ASP A 181 1.65 10.99 -5.25
C ASP A 181 2.38 10.76 -3.94
N ASN A 182 3.04 11.79 -3.42
CA ASN A 182 3.79 11.72 -2.15
C ASN A 182 2.89 12.19 -1.00
N VAL A 183 1.86 11.40 -0.71
CA VAL A 183 0.82 11.70 0.30
C VAL A 183 0.45 10.42 1.06
N ALA A 184 -0.17 10.58 2.23
CA ALA A 184 -0.74 9.47 2.98
C ALA A 184 -1.87 8.78 2.21
N ASN A 185 -1.91 7.46 2.33
CA ASN A 185 -2.91 6.53 1.82
C ASN A 185 -3.41 5.63 2.97
N PRO A 186 -4.14 6.19 3.97
CA PRO A 186 -4.44 5.50 5.21
C PRO A 186 -5.08 4.13 4.96
N ILE A 187 -4.51 3.08 5.55
CA ILE A 187 -4.98 1.70 5.36
C ILE A 187 -6.07 1.34 6.37
N ASP A 188 -5.95 1.82 7.62
CA ASP A 188 -6.81 1.42 8.74
C ASP A 188 -6.97 -0.12 8.78
N SER A 189 -8.20 -0.63 8.79
CA SER A 189 -8.53 -2.05 8.78
C SER A 189 -8.89 -2.59 7.38
N MET A 190 -8.62 -1.79 6.32
CA MET A 190 -8.99 -2.13 4.95
C MET A 190 -8.19 -3.32 4.41
N LYS A 191 -8.89 -4.22 3.72
CA LYS A 191 -8.27 -5.34 2.98
C LYS A 191 -7.97 -4.98 1.52
N VAL A 192 -8.63 -3.95 1.01
CA VAL A 192 -8.48 -3.46 -0.36
C VAL A 192 -8.61 -1.95 -0.35
N MET A 193 -7.72 -1.27 -1.07
CA MET A 193 -7.85 0.16 -1.37
C MET A 193 -7.96 0.34 -2.87
N CYS A 194 -8.69 1.37 -3.29
CA CYS A 194 -8.90 1.67 -4.70
C CYS A 194 -8.07 2.90 -5.08
N GLY A 195 -7.55 2.92 -6.30
CA GLY A 195 -6.69 3.99 -6.78
C GLY A 195 -7.51 5.06 -7.50
N VAL A 196 -7.21 6.32 -7.19
CA VAL A 196 -7.74 7.50 -7.88
C VAL A 196 -6.64 8.26 -8.60
N LEU A 197 -7.04 9.05 -9.57
CA LEU A 197 -6.21 10.13 -10.11
C LEU A 197 -6.55 11.44 -9.39
N ALA A 198 -5.56 12.04 -8.71
CA ALA A 198 -5.70 13.30 -7.99
C ALA A 198 -5.27 14.50 -8.85
N LEU A 199 -6.18 15.03 -9.67
CA LEU A 199 -5.85 15.93 -10.77
C LEU A 199 -5.40 17.33 -10.37
N LYS A 200 -6.10 17.97 -9.42
CA LYS A 200 -5.76 19.33 -8.97
C LYS A 200 -4.59 19.39 -7.99
N SER A 201 -4.21 18.28 -7.37
CA SER A 201 -3.03 18.23 -6.49
C SER A 201 -1.76 18.05 -7.30
N SER A 202 -1.56 16.85 -7.86
CA SER A 202 -0.29 16.44 -8.46
C SER A 202 -0.47 15.79 -9.83
N GLY A 203 -1.71 15.46 -10.20
CA GLY A 203 -2.02 14.60 -11.33
C GLY A 203 -1.41 13.21 -11.18
N LYS A 204 -1.23 12.71 -9.95
CA LYS A 204 -0.64 11.38 -9.65
C LYS A 204 -1.67 10.45 -9.03
N PHE A 205 -1.30 9.18 -8.91
CA PHE A 205 -2.13 8.17 -8.25
C PHE A 205 -2.06 8.32 -6.74
N ARG A 206 -3.20 8.14 -6.08
CA ARG A 206 -3.24 7.86 -4.65
C ARG A 206 -4.34 6.84 -4.39
N PHE A 207 -4.38 6.29 -3.19
CA PHE A 207 -5.39 5.34 -2.76
C PHE A 207 -6.41 5.99 -1.83
N LEU A 208 -7.63 5.45 -1.89
CA LEU A 208 -8.74 5.78 -1.03
C LEU A 208 -9.51 4.51 -0.68
N SER A 209 -10.39 4.60 0.32
CA SER A 209 -11.42 3.57 0.55
C SER A 209 -12.26 3.39 -0.71
N CYS A 210 -12.41 2.14 -1.15
CA CYS A 210 -13.22 1.77 -2.31
C CYS A 210 -14.72 2.12 -2.15
N GLU A 211 -15.15 2.48 -0.94
CA GLU A 211 -16.52 2.89 -0.63
C GLU A 211 -16.77 4.39 -0.91
N THR A 212 -15.72 5.16 -1.22
CA THR A 212 -15.85 6.59 -1.56
C THR A 212 -16.63 6.76 -2.85
N SER A 213 -17.71 7.55 -2.81
CA SER A 213 -18.45 7.92 -4.02
C SER A 213 -17.66 8.97 -4.79
N LEU A 214 -17.17 8.62 -5.98
CA LEU A 214 -16.43 9.52 -6.86
C LEU A 214 -16.81 9.24 -8.32
N PRO A 215 -16.65 10.24 -9.20
CA PRO A 215 -16.66 10.02 -10.63
C PRO A 215 -15.56 9.02 -11.04
N PHE A 216 -15.71 8.41 -12.22
CA PHE A 216 -14.83 7.34 -12.66
C PHE A 216 -14.64 7.36 -14.18
N VAL A 217 -13.56 6.74 -14.65
CA VAL A 217 -13.27 6.68 -16.09
C VAL A 217 -13.26 5.22 -16.54
N CYS A 218 -14.07 4.91 -17.55
CA CYS A 218 -14.05 3.62 -18.25
C CYS A 218 -13.17 3.71 -19.50
N TYR A 219 -12.76 2.55 -20.05
CA TYR A 219 -12.12 2.52 -21.36
C TYR A 219 -12.69 1.47 -22.31
N ASN A 220 -12.48 1.70 -23.61
CA ASN A 220 -12.67 0.73 -24.68
C ASN A 220 -11.41 0.65 -25.56
N PHE A 221 -11.27 -0.46 -26.29
CA PHE A 221 -10.32 -0.53 -27.40
C PHE A 221 -10.84 0.28 -28.59
N PRO A 222 -9.96 0.87 -29.42
CA PRO A 222 -10.37 1.53 -30.65
C PRO A 222 -11.04 0.53 -31.59
N PRO A 223 -11.95 0.97 -32.47
CA PRO A 223 -12.46 0.14 -33.55
C PRO A 223 -11.30 -0.39 -34.41
N PRO A 224 -11.39 -1.63 -34.94
CA PRO A 224 -10.42 -2.14 -35.90
C PRO A 224 -10.28 -1.18 -37.10
N GLY A 225 -9.07 -0.67 -37.34
CA GLY A 225 -8.78 0.26 -38.45
C GLY A 225 -8.43 1.69 -38.04
N GLU A 226 -8.68 2.10 -36.79
CA GLU A 226 -8.12 3.33 -36.22
C GLU A 226 -6.76 3.02 -35.57
N PHE A 227 -5.65 3.44 -36.23
CA PHE A 227 -4.27 3.46 -35.71
C PHE A 227 -3.70 2.13 -35.12
N PRO A 228 -3.22 1.21 -35.98
CA PRO A 228 -2.73 -0.11 -35.55
C PRO A 228 -1.41 -0.12 -34.74
N TYR A 229 -0.76 1.04 -34.53
CA TYR A 229 0.61 1.10 -34.00
C TYR A 229 0.73 1.53 -32.55
N LEU A 230 -0.36 1.91 -31.90
CA LEU A 230 -0.30 2.41 -30.55
C LEU A 230 -1.52 1.85 -29.78
N GLN A 231 -1.28 1.27 -28.61
CA GLN A 231 -2.31 0.75 -27.70
C GLN A 231 -3.11 1.91 -27.07
N TRP A 232 -3.83 2.70 -27.86
CA TRP A 232 -4.67 3.79 -27.36
C TRP A 232 -5.95 3.20 -26.78
N LYS A 233 -6.24 3.55 -25.53
CA LYS A 233 -7.52 3.26 -24.89
C LYS A 233 -8.42 4.48 -25.11
N ARG A 234 -9.63 4.28 -25.62
CA ARG A 234 -10.62 5.36 -25.69
C ARG A 234 -11.23 5.51 -24.31
N LEU A 235 -10.95 6.61 -23.63
CA LEU A 235 -11.37 6.86 -22.25
C LEU A 235 -12.72 7.59 -22.23
N HIS A 236 -13.57 7.23 -21.26
CA HIS A 236 -14.91 7.76 -21.09
C HIS A 236 -15.12 8.18 -19.64
N TYR A 237 -15.20 9.48 -19.40
CA TYR A 237 -15.52 10.03 -18.09
C TYR A 237 -16.99 9.82 -17.76
N ILE A 238 -17.25 9.31 -16.55
CA ILE A 238 -18.57 9.11 -15.98
C ILE A 238 -18.61 9.95 -14.70
N GLY A 239 -19.56 10.89 -14.62
CA GLY A 239 -19.73 11.75 -13.45
C GLY A 239 -20.19 10.99 -12.21
N GLU A 240 -20.45 11.71 -11.10
CA GLU A 240 -21.13 11.13 -9.95
C GLU A 240 -22.53 10.70 -10.35
N THR A 241 -22.66 9.43 -10.70
CA THR A 241 -23.97 8.83 -10.91
C THR A 241 -24.50 8.44 -9.55
N HIS A 242 -25.64 8.99 -9.13
CA HIS A 242 -26.44 8.43 -8.04
C HIS A 242 -26.92 7.04 -8.47
N VAL A 243 -26.08 6.02 -8.27
CA VAL A 243 -26.41 4.60 -8.46
C VAL A 243 -26.13 3.89 -7.16
#